data_AF-A0A3P1VWX5-F1
#
_entry.id   AF-A0A3P1VWX5-F1
#
_cell.length_a   1.000
_cell.length_b   1.000
_cell.length_c   1.000
_cell.angle_alpha   90.00
_cell.angle_beta   90.00
_cell.angle_gamma   90.00
#
_symmetry.space_group_name_H-M   'P 1'
#
loop_
_entity.id
_entity.type
_entity.pdbx_description
1 polymer ?
#
loop_
_entity_poly.entity_id
_entity_poly.type
_entity_poly.pdbx_seq_one_letter_code
_entity_poly.pdbx_strand_id
1 'polypeptide(L)' 'MEKRNRNISFYKAGNGVATRVNVPITWLKELGITENNKTVELVLDKENKTICIKKK' A
#
# COMPACT_ATOMS: atom_id res chain seq x y z
N MET A 1 0.69 -11.92 13.30
CA MET A 1 1.40 -11.19 12.22
C MET A 1 1.33 -12.05 10.97
N GLU A 2 0.61 -11.60 9.93
CA GLU A 2 0.51 -12.31 8.66
C GLU A 2 1.48 -11.67 7.64
N LYS A 3 2.17 -12.47 6.83
CA LYS A 3 3.09 -12.00 5.77
C LYS A 3 2.70 -12.61 4.44
N ARG A 4 2.70 -11.80 3.38
CA ARG A 4 2.49 -12.25 2.00
C ARG A 4 3.52 -11.62 1.07
N ASN A 5 4.05 -12.41 0.15
CA ASN A 5 4.88 -11.89 -0.94
C ASN A 5 3.98 -11.43 -2.09
N ARG A 6 4.25 -10.23 -2.60
CA ARG A 6 3.50 -9.60 -3.69
C ARG A 6 4.48 -8.83 -4.58
N ASN A 7 4.16 -8.77 -5.86
CA ASN A 7 4.90 -7.96 -6.82
C ASN A 7 4.26 -6.58 -6.93
N ILE A 8 5.08 -5.55 -7.14
CA ILE A 8 4.63 -4.22 -7.50
C ILE A 8 4.33 -4.22 -9.00
N SER A 9 3.14 -3.76 -9.38
CA SER A 9 2.80 -3.55 -10.78
C SER A 9 3.26 -2.16 -11.21
N PHE A 10 3.87 -2.10 -12.39
CA PHE A 10 4.27 -0.87 -13.07
C PHE A 10 3.38 -0.68 -14.28
N TYR A 11 2.85 0.52 -14.48
CA TYR A 11 1.99 0.82 -15.62
C TYR A 11 2.20 2.25 -16.10
N LYS A 12 1.89 2.48 -17.38
CA LYS A 12 1.97 3.81 -17.99
C LYS A 12 0.87 4.71 -17.41
N ALA A 13 1.25 5.88 -16.93
CA ALA A 13 0.33 6.89 -16.42
C ALA A 13 0.66 8.25 -17.06
N GLY A 14 -0.07 8.59 -18.11
CA GLY A 14 0.21 9.78 -18.92
C GLY A 14 1.63 9.74 -19.50
N ASN A 15 2.43 10.75 -19.14
CA ASN A 15 3.84 10.87 -19.54
C ASN A 15 4.82 10.14 -18.60
N GLY A 16 4.34 9.49 -17.53
CA GLY A 16 5.17 8.82 -16.53
C GLY A 16 4.83 7.35 -16.31
N VAL A 17 5.50 6.76 -15.31
CA VAL A 17 5.23 5.39 -14.82
C VAL A 17 4.66 5.49 -13.42
N ALA A 18 3.49 4.89 -13.22
CA ALA A 18 2.89 4.74 -11.91
C ALA A 18 3.11 3.32 -11.39
N THR A 19 3.09 3.18 -10.06
CA THR A 19 3.24 1.91 -9.37
C THR A 19 2.09 1.66 -8.42
N ARG A 20 1.72 0.39 -8.26
CA ARG A 20 0.74 -0.02 -7.24
C ARG A 20 1.07 -1.38 -6.68
N VAL A 21 0.73 -1.58 -5.41
CA VAL A 21 0.76 -2.88 -4.75
C VAL A 21 -0.65 -3.21 -4.26
N ASN A 22 -1.08 -4.44 -4.51
CA ASN A 22 -2.39 -4.89 -4.05
C ASN A 22 -2.30 -5.32 -2.58
N VAL A 23 -2.96 -4.57 -1.70
CA VAL A 23 -3.16 -4.94 -0.30
C VAL A 23 -4.39 -5.86 -0.20
N PRO A 24 -4.30 -7.00 0.51
CA PRO A 24 -5.46 -7.87 0.72
C PRO A 24 -6.65 -7.10 1.34
N ILE A 25 -7.85 -7.32 0.79
CA ILE A 25 -9.06 -6.68 1.29
C ILE A 25 -9.37 -7.04 2.75
N THR A 26 -8.95 -8.22 3.21
CA THR A 26 -9.10 -8.65 4.61
C THR A 26 -8.34 -7.74 5.56
N TRP A 27 -7.11 -7.37 5.22
CA TRP A 27 -6.29 -6.45 6.03
C TRP A 27 -6.87 -5.03 6.03
N LEU A 28 -7.39 -4.55 4.89
CA LEU A 28 -8.07 -3.26 4.86
C LEU A 28 -9.31 -3.25 5.75
N LYS A 29 -10.10 -4.34 5.75
CA LYS A 29 -11.25 -4.51 6.65
C LYS A 29 -10.83 -4.52 8.12
N GLU A 30 -9.77 -5.24 8.47
CA GLU A 30 -9.22 -5.26 9.84
C GLU A 30 -8.74 -3.88 10.30
N LEU A 31 -8.15 -3.09 9.40
CA LEU A 31 -7.78 -1.70 9.67
C LEU A 31 -9.00 -0.76 9.65
N GLY A 32 -10.18 -1.21 9.22
CA GLY A 32 -11.37 -0.36 9.05
C GLY A 32 -11.18 0.71 7.98
N ILE A 33 -10.40 0.40 6.94
CA ILE A 33 -10.22 1.20 5.73
C ILE A 33 -11.34 0.82 4.76
N THR A 34 -12.07 1.82 4.28
CA THR A 34 -13.21 1.65 3.36
C THR A 34 -13.07 2.58 2.18
N GLU A 35 -13.90 2.45 1.15
CA GLU A 35 -13.88 3.36 0.00
C GLU A 35 -14.12 4.83 0.40
N ASN A 36 -14.91 5.05 1.46
CA ASN A 36 -15.17 6.37 2.03
C ASN A 36 -14.07 6.83 2.98
N ASN A 37 -13.41 5.90 3.69
CA ASN A 37 -12.28 6.18 4.57
C ASN A 37 -11.02 5.43 4.11
N LYS A 38 -10.40 5.95 3.06
CA LYS A 38 -9.25 5.33 2.34
C LYS A 38 -7.92 6.06 2.53
N THR A 39 -7.90 7.08 3.38
CA THR A 39 -6.68 7.85 3.62
C THR A 39 -5.74 7.04 4.51
N VAL A 40 -4.51 6.88 4.05
CA VAL A 40 -3.45 6.18 4.78
C VAL A 40 -2.19 7.03 4.81
N GLU A 41 -1.35 6.82 5.80
CA GLU A 41 0.00 7.35 5.87
C GLU A 41 0.98 6.33 5.28
N LEU A 42 1.83 6.80 4.37
CA LEU A 42 2.93 6.03 3.78
C LEU A 42 4.24 6.53 4.35
N VAL A 43 4.99 5.66 5.02
CA VAL A 43 6.29 5.97 5.60
C VAL A 43 7.37 5.17 4.88
N LEU A 44 8.34 5.88 4.32
CA LEU A 44 9.56 5.27 3.76
C LEU A 44 10.64 5.27 4.84
N ASP A 45 10.99 4.09 5.33
CA ASP A 45 12.15 3.86 6.18
C ASP A 45 13.34 3.46 5.29
N LYS A 46 14.27 4.39 5.12
CA LYS A 46 15.47 4.19 4.28
C LYS A 46 16.49 3.25 4.92
N GLU A 47 16.57 3.20 6.24
CA GLU A 47 17.55 2.39 6.96
C GLU A 47 17.19 0.91 6.83
N ASN A 48 15.93 0.58 7.10
CA ASN A 48 15.44 -0.78 7.01
C ASN A 48 14.96 -1.18 5.60
N LYS A 49 14.98 -0.24 4.65
CA LYS A 49 14.48 -0.41 3.27
C LYS A 49 13.03 -0.93 3.25
N THR A 50 12.18 -0.33 4.08
CA THR A 50 10.76 -0.72 4.17
C THR A 50 9.83 0.44 3.83
N ILE A 51 8.66 0.09 3.31
CA ILE A 51 7.53 1.01 3.17
C ILE A 51 6.44 0.51 4.11
N CYS A 52 6.02 1.36 5.04
CA CYS A 52 4.97 1.07 5.99
C CYS A 52 3.70 1.82 5.62
N ILE A 53 2.56 1.13 5.65
CA ILE A 53 1.22 1.70 5.44
C ILE A 53 0.51 1.73 6.79
N LYS A 54 0.05 2.91 7.22
CA LYS A 54 -0.69 3.10 8.48
C LYS A 54 -2.03 3.77 8.22
N LYS A 55 -3.04 3.45 9.02
CA LYS A 55 -4.32 4.17 9.00
C LYS A 55 -4.14 5.56 9.59
N LYS A 56 -4.76 6.57 8.95
CA LYS A 56 -4.86 7.94 9.47
C LYS A 56 -6.14 8.14 10.28
#